data_AF-A0AAV5KPT8-F1
#
_entry.id   AF-A0AAV5KPT8-F1
#
_cell.length_a   1.000
_cell.length_b   1.000
_cell.length_c   1.000
_cell.angle_alpha   90.00
_cell.angle_beta   90.00
_cell.angle_gamma   90.00
#
_symmetry.space_group_name_H-M   'P 1'
#
loop_
_entity.id
_entity.type
_entity.pdbx_description
1 polymer ?
#
loop_
_entity_poly.entity_id
_entity_poly.type
_entity_poly.pdbx_seq_one_letter_code
_entity_poly.pdbx_strand_id
1 'polypeptide(L)' 'MLYVPIGYTFGSGMFRMESIRGGSAYGAGVFSGDGTRVPSEMELALAEHQGKYMAAIVKKFAQPPSHAPADSLN' A
#
# COMPACT_ATOMS: atom_id res chain seq x y z
N MET A 1 7.51 -1.34 16.69
CA MET A 1 6.54 -0.75 15.73
C MET A 1 6.77 -1.39 14.36
N LEU A 2 5.71 -1.70 13.63
CA LEU A 2 5.76 -2.31 12.29
C LEU A 2 5.44 -1.23 11.24
N TYR A 3 6.22 -1.16 10.17
CA TYR A 3 6.01 -0.26 9.04
C TYR A 3 6.00 -1.07 7.74
N VAL A 4 5.02 -0.80 6.87
CA VAL A 4 4.78 -1.54 5.63
C VAL A 4 4.84 -0.55 4.45
N PRO A 5 6.01 -0.38 3.80
CA PRO A 5 6.12 0.44 2.60
C PRO A 5 5.52 -0.28 1.38
N ILE A 6 4.98 0.48 0.43
CA ILE A 6 4.44 -0.07 -0.82
C ILE A 6 5.54 -0.43 -1.84
N GLY A 7 6.75 0.13 -1.69
CA GLY A 7 7.83 -0.02 -2.66
C GLY A 7 7.44 0.48 -4.05
N TYR A 8 8.00 -0.15 -5.09
CA TYR A 8 7.66 0.12 -6.50
C TYR A 8 6.58 -0.82 -7.04
N THR A 9 5.74 -1.41 -6.17
CA THR A 9 4.72 -2.39 -6.56
C THR A 9 3.58 -1.80 -7.40
N PHE A 10 3.46 -0.48 -7.46
CA PHE A 10 2.56 0.24 -8.38
C PHE A 10 3.09 0.30 -9.83
N GLY A 11 4.25 -0.30 -10.10
CA GLY A 11 4.74 -0.57 -11.45
C GLY A 11 5.09 0.69 -12.26
N SER A 12 4.78 0.68 -13.56
CA SER A 12 5.10 1.76 -14.49
C SER A 12 4.53 3.12 -14.07
N GLY A 13 3.43 3.13 -13.30
CA GLY A 13 2.85 4.36 -12.75
C GLY A 13 3.80 5.14 -11.82
N MET A 14 4.78 4.46 -11.22
CA MET A 14 5.83 5.08 -10.39
C MET A 14 6.91 5.80 -11.18
N PHE A 15 6.97 5.63 -12.50
CA PHE A 15 8.04 6.17 -13.35
C PHE A 15 7.54 7.19 -14.38
N ARG A 16 6.23 7.41 -14.49
CA ARG A 16 5.65 8.44 -15.36
C ARG A 16 6.05 9.83 -14.86
N MET A 17 6.50 10.68 -15.79
CA MET A 17 6.96 12.06 -15.55
C MET A 17 6.17 13.11 -16.35
N GLU A 18 5.01 12.73 -16.91
CA GLU A 18 4.16 13.64 -17.69
C GLU A 18 3.56 14.78 -16.87
N SER A 19 3.39 14.58 -15.55
CA SER A 19 2.87 15.58 -14.63
C SER A 19 3.49 15.47 -13.24
N ILE A 20 3.48 16.59 -12.52
CA ILE A 20 3.87 16.60 -11.11
C ILE A 20 2.87 15.78 -10.31
N ARG A 21 3.39 14.87 -9.49
CA ARG A 21 2.63 14.01 -8.58
C ARG A 21 3.38 13.80 -7.28
N GLY A 22 2.64 13.56 -6.22
CA GLY A 22 3.15 13.07 -4.96
C GLY A 22 3.31 11.55 -4.95
N GLY A 23 3.81 11.06 -3.81
CA GLY A 23 4.03 9.65 -3.55
C GLY A 23 5.44 9.17 -3.86
N SER A 24 5.85 8.11 -3.16
CA SER A 24 7.17 7.50 -3.27
C SER A 24 7.10 6.02 -2.92
N ALA A 25 8.24 5.32 -2.95
CA ALA A 25 8.33 3.94 -2.49
C ALA A 25 7.88 3.74 -1.02
N TYR A 26 7.85 4.82 -0.23
CA TYR A 26 7.40 4.80 1.16
C TYR A 26 5.87 4.86 1.30
N GLY A 27 5.15 5.28 0.26
CA GLY A 27 3.70 5.44 0.33
C GLY A 27 3.18 6.43 -0.70
N ALA A 28 1.87 6.35 -0.93
CA ALA A 28 1.09 7.33 -1.64
C ALA A 28 1.16 8.69 -0.95
N GLY A 29 1.10 9.73 -1.76
CA GLY A 29 1.10 11.12 -1.31
C GLY A 29 0.57 12.00 -2.42
N VAL A 30 0.13 13.20 -2.05
CA VAL A 30 -0.43 14.18 -2.99
C VAL A 30 0.40 15.46 -2.93
N PHE A 31 0.73 16.01 -4.08
CA PHE A 31 1.31 17.35 -4.16
C PHE A 31 0.20 18.41 -4.06
N SER A 32 0.13 19.15 -2.95
CA SER A 32 -0.97 20.09 -2.74
C SER A 32 -0.83 21.44 -3.47
N GLY A 33 0.37 21.79 -3.96
CA GLY A 33 0.63 23.12 -4.50
C GLY A 33 0.37 24.23 -3.49
N ASP A 34 -0.41 25.23 -3.87
CA ASP A 34 -0.90 26.35 -3.04
C ASP A 34 -2.17 26.01 -2.22
N GLY A 35 -2.61 24.75 -2.27
CA GLY A 35 -3.84 24.28 -1.62
C GLY A 35 -5.06 24.22 -2.55
N THR A 36 -4.96 24.73 -3.78
CA THR A 36 -6.05 24.66 -4.77
C THR A 36 -6.01 23.39 -5.62
N ARG A 37 -4.85 22.74 -5.72
CA ARG A 37 -4.67 21.53 -6.53
C ARG A 37 -5.36 20.34 -5.89
N VAL A 38 -6.23 19.70 -6.66
CA VAL A 38 -6.85 18.42 -6.30
C VAL A 38 -5.92 17.24 -6.62
N PRO A 39 -6.05 16.10 -5.91
CA PRO A 39 -5.32 14.89 -6.24
C PRO A 39 -5.53 14.47 -7.69
N SER A 40 -4.44 14.16 -8.40
CA SER A 40 -4.52 13.63 -9.75
C SER A 40 -4.97 12.18 -9.76
N GLU A 41 -5.46 11.69 -10.90
CA GLU A 41 -5.87 10.28 -11.07
C GLU A 41 -4.74 9.31 -10.70
N MET A 42 -3.49 9.67 -11.00
CA MET A 42 -2.31 8.87 -10.66
C MET A 42 -2.07 8.80 -9.14
N GLU A 43 -2.28 9.91 -8.41
CA GLU A 43 -2.13 9.94 -6.95
C GLU A 43 -3.24 9.14 -6.26
N LEU A 44 -4.47 9.22 -6.79
CA LEU A 44 -5.61 8.43 -6.32
C LEU A 44 -5.41 6.94 -6.57
N ALA A 45 -4.95 6.56 -7.76
CA ALA A 45 -4.65 5.17 -8.10
C ALA A 45 -3.53 4.59 -7.21
N LEU A 46 -2.50 5.38 -6.90
CA LEU A 46 -1.43 4.97 -5.98
C LEU A 46 -1.97 4.78 -4.55
N ALA A 47 -2.88 5.64 -4.09
CA ALA A 47 -3.53 5.52 -2.78
C ALA A 47 -4.42 4.26 -2.68
N GLU A 48 -5.18 3.96 -3.72
CA GLU A 48 -5.98 2.73 -3.80
C GLU A 48 -5.08 1.50 -3.76
N HIS A 49 -3.99 1.50 -4.53
CA HIS A 49 -3.00 0.42 -4.54
C HIS A 49 -2.38 0.21 -3.15
N GLN A 50 -2.02 1.29 -2.45
CA GLN A 50 -1.53 1.22 -1.08
C GLN A 50 -2.56 0.58 -0.14
N GLY A 51 -3.83 0.96 -0.24
CA GLY A 51 -4.90 0.39 0.57
C GLY A 51 -5.03 -1.12 0.38
N LYS A 52 -5.05 -1.58 -0.88
CA LYS A 52 -5.09 -3.01 -1.23
C LYS A 52 -3.86 -3.76 -0.70
N TYR A 53 -2.67 -3.17 -0.88
CA TYR A 53 -1.41 -3.77 -0.41
C TYR A 53 -1.39 -3.94 1.11
N MET A 54 -1.72 -2.88 1.85
CA MET A 54 -1.79 -2.92 3.32
C MET A 54 -2.82 -3.95 3.80
N ALA A 55 -4.02 -3.96 3.23
CA ALA A 55 -5.07 -4.91 3.61
C ALA A 55 -4.63 -6.36 3.40
N ALA A 56 -3.94 -6.67 2.29
CA ALA A 56 -3.41 -8.00 2.03
C ALA A 56 -2.35 -8.43 3.05
N ILE A 57 -1.49 -7.51 3.48
CA ILE A 57 -0.48 -7.78 4.52
C ILE A 57 -1.16 -8.00 5.87
N VAL A 58 -2.05 -7.11 6.30
CA VAL A 58 -2.78 -7.23 7.57
C VAL A 58 -3.55 -8.54 7.63
N LYS A 59 -4.18 -8.98 6.53
CA LYS A 59 -4.89 -10.27 6.46
C LYS A 59 -4.00 -11.45 6.82
N LYS A 60 -2.71 -11.44 6.46
CA LYS A 60 -1.76 -12.51 6.81
C LYS A 60 -1.46 -12.55 8.30
N PHE A 61 -1.42 -11.39 8.95
CA PHE A 61 -1.19 -11.28 10.40
C PHE A 61 -2.45 -11.53 11.23
N ALA A 62 -3.63 -11.27 10.67
CA ALA A 62 -4.91 -11.45 11.35
C ALA A 62 -5.40 -12.91 11.36
N GLN A 63 -4.76 -13.82 10.62
CA GLN A 63 -5.14 -15.24 10.71
C GLN A 63 -4.75 -15.77 12.09
N PRO A 64 -5.69 -16.39 12.83
CA PRO A 64 -5.33 -17.07 14.08
C PRO A 64 -4.30 -18.16 13.76
N PRO A 65 -3.36 -18.43 14.67
CA PRO A 65 -2.41 -19.52 14.49
C PRO A 65 -3.21 -20.79 14.21
N SER A 66 -2.92 -21.45 13.08
CA SER A 66 -3.43 -22.79 12.80
C SER A 66 -2.80 -23.72 13.83
N HIS A 67 -3.45 -23.87 14.98
CA HIS A 67 -3.10 -24.92 15.92
C HIS A 67 -3.36 -26.23 15.18
N ALA A 68 -2.28 -26.97 14.86
CA ALA A 68 -2.43 -28.37 14.49
C ALA A 68 -3.14 -29.08 15.65
N PRO A 69 -4.17 -29.91 15.41
CA PRO A 69 -4.79 -30.65 16.50
C PRO A 69 -3.73 -31.53 17.14
N ALA A 70 -3.54 -31.35 18.44
CA ALA A 70 -2.73 -32.21 19.29
C ALA A 70 -3.48 -33.53 19.51
N ASP A 71 -3.67 -34.32 18.46
CA ASP A 71 -4.26 -35.67 18.52
C ASP A 71 -3.28 -36.68 17.90
N SER A 72 -2.24 -37.02 18.68
CA SER A 72 -1.54 -38.31 18.53
C SER A 72 -0.92 -38.75 19.85
N LEU A 73 -1.67 -38.61 20.95
CA LEU A 73 -1.46 -39.32 22.19
C LEU A 73 -2.65 -40.25 22.42
N ASN A 74 -2.63 -41.38 21.72
CA ASN A 74 -3.12 -42.70 22.14
C ASN A 74 -2.77 -43.70 21.04
#